data_AF-A0A6I3MXY4-F1
#
_entry.id   AF-A0A6I3MXY4-F1
#
_cell.length_a   1.000
_cell.length_b   1.000
_cell.length_c   1.000
_cell.angle_alpha   90.00
_cell.angle_beta   90.00
_cell.angle_gamma   90.00
#
_symmetry.space_group_name_H-M   'P 1'
#
loop_
_entity.id
_entity.type
_entity.pdbx_description
1 polymer ?
#
loop_
_entity_poly.entity_id
_entity_poly.type
_entity_poly.pdbx_seq_one_letter_code
_entity_poly.pdbx_strand_id
1 'polypeptide(L)' 'MKRVDIAIFDLIATVAAGSFLKDALDPQASICGRLYNLARGGIGISYSGEYLSSYKAVIDKAVADILSGKIVVPTKP' A
#
# COMPACT_ATOMS: atom_id res chain seq x y z
N MET A 1 -6.55 7.89 -0.07
CA MET A 1 -6.92 7.39 -1.42
C MET A 1 -6.40 5.97 -1.57
N LYS A 2 -7.25 5.02 -1.99
CA LYS A 2 -6.84 3.64 -2.27
C LYS A 2 -6.75 3.45 -3.79
N ARG A 3 -5.63 2.95 -4.28
CA ARG A 3 -5.33 2.77 -5.72
C ARG A 3 -5.67 1.37 -6.19
N VAL A 4 -6.97 1.05 -6.21
CA VAL A 4 -7.46 -0.25 -6.69
C VAL A 4 -7.17 -0.43 -8.18
N ASP A 5 -7.15 0.67 -8.93
CA ASP A 5 -6.73 0.74 -10.33
C ASP A 5 -5.36 0.09 -10.57
N ILE A 6 -4.37 0.43 -9.74
CA ILE A 6 -3.02 -0.14 -9.82
C ILE A 6 -3.05 -1.65 -9.55
N ALA A 7 -3.79 -2.08 -8.53
CA ALA A 7 -3.89 -3.49 -8.17
C ALA A 7 -4.56 -4.34 -9.27
N ILE A 8 -5.59 -3.80 -9.92
CA ILE A 8 -6.28 -4.48 -11.03
C ILE A 8 -5.39 -4.53 -12.27
N PHE A 9 -4.70 -3.44 -12.60
CA PHE A 9 -3.75 -3.41 -13.71
C PHE A 9 -2.64 -4.44 -13.53
N ASP A 10 -2.01 -4.48 -12.35
CA ASP A 10 -0.92 -5.41 -12.04
C ASP A 10 -1.38 -6.88 -12.08
N LEU A 11 -2.61 -7.17 -11.62
CA LEU A 11 -3.21 -8.50 -11.77
C LEU A 11 -3.36 -8.89 -13.25
N ILE A 12 -3.95 -8.02 -14.08
CA ILE A 12 -4.16 -8.30 -15.51
C ILE A 12 -2.81 -8.48 -16.21
N ALA A 13 -1.85 -7.59 -15.96
CA ALA A 13 -0.51 -7.67 -16.54
C ALA A 13 0.22 -8.98 -16.15
N THR A 14 0.12 -9.36 -14.87
CA THR A 14 0.73 -10.60 -14.36
C THR A 14 0.13 -11.85 -15.00
N VAL A 15 -1.21 -11.90 -15.10
CA VAL A 15 -1.91 -13.01 -15.75
C VAL A 15 -1.62 -13.06 -17.25
N ALA A 16 -1.59 -11.92 -17.93
CA ALA A 16 -1.23 -11.83 -19.35
C ALA A 16 0.20 -12.32 -19.62
N ALA A 17 1.12 -12.14 -18.67
CA ALA A 17 2.47 -12.69 -18.71
C ALA A 17 2.56 -14.18 -18.32
N GLY A 18 1.43 -14.88 -18.13
CA GLY A 18 1.39 -16.29 -17.74
C GLY A 18 1.85 -16.55 -16.29
N SER A 19 1.85 -15.53 -15.44
CA SER A 19 2.31 -15.58 -14.05
C SER A 19 1.15 -15.41 -13.06
N PHE A 20 1.42 -15.61 -11.77
CA PHE A 20 0.44 -15.40 -10.69
C PHE A 20 1.03 -14.55 -9.57
N LEU A 21 0.20 -13.68 -8.99
CA LEU A 21 0.53 -12.94 -7.77
C LEU A 21 0.48 -13.90 -6.57
N LYS A 22 1.63 -14.38 -6.11
CA LYS A 22 1.76 -15.33 -4.98
C LYS A 22 2.78 -14.86 -3.93
N ASP A 23 2.77 -13.58 -3.59
CA ASP A 23 3.54 -13.10 -2.45
C ASP A 23 2.88 -13.65 -1.17
N ALA A 24 3.66 -14.22 -0.25
CA ALA A 24 3.13 -14.67 1.03
C ALA A 24 2.76 -13.45 1.90
N LEU A 25 1.48 -13.29 2.24
CA LEU A 25 0.98 -12.16 3.02
C LEU A 25 0.86 -12.53 4.51
N ASP A 26 0.38 -13.74 4.78
CA ASP A 26 0.42 -14.36 6.09
C ASP A 26 0.79 -15.84 5.92
N PRO A 27 2.07 -16.19 6.16
CA PRO A 27 2.51 -17.59 6.08
C PRO A 27 1.82 -18.51 7.08
N GLN A 28 1.40 -18.00 8.25
CA GLN A 28 0.74 -18.80 9.27
C GLN A 28 -0.71 -19.10 8.91
N ALA A 29 -1.40 -18.15 8.25
CA ALA A 29 -2.77 -18.32 7.79
C ALA A 29 -2.88 -18.85 6.34
N SER A 30 -1.75 -19.18 5.69
CA SER A 30 -1.70 -19.60 4.28
C SER A 30 -2.34 -18.59 3.30
N ILE A 31 -2.30 -17.29 3.63
CA ILE A 31 -2.86 -16.23 2.79
C ILE A 31 -1.77 -15.76 1.81
N CYS A 32 -2.04 -15.94 0.51
CA CYS A 32 -1.17 -15.50 -0.58
C CYS A 32 -1.84 -14.38 -1.39
N GLY A 33 -1.04 -13.46 -1.93
CA GLY A 33 -1.54 -12.37 -2.77
C GLY A 33 -0.44 -11.35 -3.07
N ARG A 34 -0.81 -10.08 -3.21
CA ARG A 34 0.15 -8.98 -3.30
C ARG A 34 -0.32 -7.85 -2.40
N LEU A 35 0.57 -7.38 -1.52
CA LEU A 35 0.28 -6.25 -0.64
C LEU A 35 0.46 -4.94 -1.39
N TYR A 36 -0.56 -4.10 -1.43
CA TYR A 36 -0.49 -2.75 -2.01
C TYR A 36 -0.62 -1.71 -0.89
N ASN A 37 0.52 -1.34 -0.30
CA ASN A 37 0.64 -0.35 0.78
C ASN A 37 1.24 0.97 0.25
N LEU A 38 1.66 1.87 1.16
CA LEU A 38 2.36 3.12 0.79
C LEU A 38 3.61 2.87 -0.05
N ALA A 39 4.38 1.81 0.23
CA ALA A 39 5.61 1.48 -0.48
C ALA A 39 5.35 0.96 -1.91
N ARG A 40 4.22 0.29 -2.12
CA ARG A 40 3.81 -0.26 -3.43
C ARG A 40 2.73 0.57 -4.13
N GLY A 41 2.54 1.82 -3.72
CA GLY A 41 1.59 2.75 -4.37
C GLY A 41 0.11 2.37 -4.24
N GLY A 42 -0.24 1.41 -3.38
CA GLY A 42 -1.64 1.00 -3.15
C GLY A 42 -2.46 1.99 -2.34
N ILE A 43 -1.77 2.81 -1.55
CA ILE A 43 -2.37 3.87 -0.73
C ILE A 43 -1.63 5.16 -1.04
N GLY A 44 -2.40 6.24 -1.23
CA GLY A 44 -1.88 7.60 -1.38
C GLY A 44 -2.69 8.58 -0.54
N ILE A 45 -2.09 9.74 -0.29
CA ILE A 45 -2.72 10.82 0.48
C ILE A 45 -3.08 11.93 -0.49
N SER A 46 -4.35 12.34 -0.47
CA SER A 46 -4.79 13.55 -1.17
C SER A 46 -4.84 14.69 -0.17
N TYR A 47 -4.07 15.74 -0.43
CA TYR A 47 -4.08 16.96 0.38
C TYR A 47 -5.13 17.97 -0.12
N SER A 48 -6.04 17.54 -1.00
CA SER A 48 -7.18 18.34 -1.45
C SER A 48 -8.14 18.58 -0.29
N GLY A 49 -8.30 19.86 0.10
CA GLY A 49 -9.08 20.29 1.26
C GLY A 49 -8.17 20.98 2.30
N GLU A 50 -8.46 22.25 2.59
CA GLU A 50 -7.61 23.17 3.39
C GLU A 50 -7.18 22.62 4.76
N TYR A 51 -7.96 21.71 5.33
CA TYR A 51 -7.66 21.12 6.63
C TYR A 51 -6.45 20.19 6.59
N LEU A 52 -6.33 19.31 5.60
CA LEU A 52 -5.25 18.32 5.52
C LEU A 52 -3.93 18.95 5.05
N SER A 53 -4.00 19.97 4.21
CA SER A 53 -2.80 20.69 3.74
C SER A 53 -2.03 21.34 4.89
N SER A 54 -2.72 21.81 5.93
CA SER A 54 -2.13 22.39 7.14
C SER A 54 -1.25 21.40 7.92
N TYR A 55 -1.51 20.09 7.79
CA TYR A 55 -0.74 19.03 8.45
C TYR A 55 0.21 18.28 7.52
N LYS A 56 0.38 18.76 6.28
CA LYS A 56 1.13 18.04 5.24
C LYS A 56 2.52 17.60 5.70
N ALA A 57 3.29 18.49 6.35
CA ALA A 57 4.64 18.17 6.80
C ALA A 57 4.67 17.06 7.86
N VAL A 58 3.69 17.05 8.78
CA VAL A 58 3.58 16.02 9.82
C VAL A 58 3.18 14.68 9.19
N ILE A 59 2.25 14.71 8.24
CA ILE A 59 1.77 13.52 7.53
C ILE A 59 2.89 12.94 6.65
N ASP A 60 3.61 13.76 5.88
CA ASP A 60 4.73 13.32 5.05
C ASP A 60 5.85 12.68 5.91
N LYS A 61 6.13 13.25 7.09
CA LYS A 61 7.08 12.67 8.03
C LYS A 61 6.61 11.31 8.54
N ALA A 62 5.33 11.17 8.90
CA ALA A 62 4.77 9.88 9.30
C ALA A 62 4.83 8.85 8.17
N VAL A 63 4.57 9.26 6.93
CA VAL A 63 4.73 8.40 5.75
C VAL A 63 6.18 7.94 5.60
N ALA A 64 7.15 8.82 5.74
CA ALA A 64 8.57 8.46 5.70
C ALA A 64 8.98 7.51 6.85
N ASP A 65 8.48 7.75 8.06
CA ASP A 65 8.71 6.88 9.22
C ASP A 65 8.06 5.48 9.03
N ILE A 66 6.91 5.38 8.36
CA ILE A 66 6.29 4.09 7.98
C ILE A 66 7.10 3.39 6.88
N LEU A 67 7.49 4.12 5.83
CA LEU A 67 8.25 3.56 4.69
C LEU A 67 9.65 3.07 5.11
N SER A 68 10.26 3.73 6.09
CA SER A 68 11.54 3.30 6.68
C SER A 68 11.41 2.15 7.69
N GLY A 69 10.19 1.75 8.05
CA GLY A 69 9.95 0.70 9.05
C GLY A 69 10.12 1.17 10.51
N LYS A 70 10.41 2.45 10.74
CA LYS A 70 10.47 3.04 12.09
C LYS A 70 9.09 3.03 12.77
N ILE A 71 8.02 3.21 12.00
CA ILE A 71 6.64 2.96 12.43
C ILE A 71 6.16 1.68 11.76
N VAL A 72 5.85 0.67 12.57
CA VAL A 72 5.28 -0.60 12.10
C VAL A 72 3.77 -0.54 12.26
N VAL A 73 3.04 -0.63 11.15
CA VAL A 73 1.57 -0.70 11.15
C VAL A 73 1.17 -2.15 11.45
N PRO A 74 0.35 -2.40 12.49
CA PRO A 74 -0.16 -3.74 12.77
C PRO A 74 -0.95 -4.28 11.57
N THR A 75 -0.67 -5.53 11.20
CA THR A 75 -1.36 -6.21 10.09
C THR A 75 -2.51 -7.10 10.55
N LYS A 76 -2.68 -7.26 11.87
CA LYS A 76 -3.81 -7.97 12.49
C LYS A 76 -4.78 -6.94 13.08
N PRO A 77 -6.10 -7.09 12.84
CA PRO A 77 -7.13 -6.24 13.45
C PRO A 77 -7.21 -6.45 14.97
#